data_AF-A0A6I8MFN7-F1
#
_entry.id   AF-A0A6I8MFN7-F1
#
_cell.length_a   1.000
_cell.length_b   1.000
_cell.length_c   1.000
_cell.angle_alpha   90.00
_cell.angle_beta   90.00
_cell.angle_gamma   90.00
#
_symmetry.space_group_name_H-M   'P 1'
#
loop_
_entity.id
_entity.type
_entity.pdbx_description
1 polymer ?
#
loop_
_entity_poly.entity_id
_entity_poly.type
_entity_poly.pdbx_seq_one_letter_code
_entity_poly.pdbx_strand_id
1 'polypeptide(L)'
;MGVSTYLWDQVLTAGHICQLFLMTHNFELFRQWDIQLQGAKKYVKGCTYEILSRHRPVKGEIIREPVIKNWPPNRAVRKKMRSNYHHGFMLLEEAKRSLDQKDNMETRLDAQLLFPNVARRVLETFLAFKIPSMVGNFDGSMREAGNLLERQGYQGANALRLRTTRFLHALSHDDTPESGAVIQPDETRAALAAVFEFMNALDSEHMDGLCDVLGLDKATLLTS
;
A
#
# COMPACT_ATOMS: atom_id res chain seq x y z
N MET A 1 28.59 -9.78 -3.35
CA MET A 1 27.50 -9.90 -4.35
C MET A 1 26.23 -10.23 -3.59
N GLY A 2 25.10 -9.53 -3.81
CA GLY A 2 23.86 -9.83 -3.08
C GLY A 2 23.25 -11.16 -3.55
N VAL A 3 22.51 -11.85 -2.68
CA VAL A 3 21.86 -13.15 -2.97
C VAL A 3 20.97 -13.06 -4.23
N SER A 4 20.24 -11.96 -4.39
CA SER A 4 19.41 -11.67 -5.57
C SER A 4 20.24 -11.64 -6.87
N THR A 5 21.38 -10.94 -6.87
CA THR A 5 22.27 -10.84 -8.02
C THR A 5 22.91 -12.18 -8.36
N TYR A 6 23.29 -12.95 -7.35
CA TYR A 6 23.84 -14.30 -7.52
C TYR A 6 22.79 -15.23 -8.17
N LEU A 7 21.56 -15.26 -7.65
CA LEU A 7 20.48 -16.07 -8.21
C LEU A 7 20.19 -15.70 -9.67
N TRP A 8 20.17 -14.40 -9.97
CA TRP A 8 19.98 -13.91 -11.33
C TRP A 8 21.08 -14.36 -12.29
N ASP A 9 22.34 -14.27 -11.86
CA ASP A 9 23.49 -14.75 -12.64
C ASP A 9 23.39 -16.26 -12.87
N GLN A 10 23.17 -17.07 -11.83
CA GLN A 10 23.07 -18.52 -11.95
C GLN A 10 21.96 -18.98 -12.91
N VAL A 11 20.81 -18.29 -12.91
CA VAL A 11 19.71 -18.60 -13.84
C VAL A 11 20.08 -18.28 -15.29
N LEU A 12 20.83 -17.20 -15.53
CA LEU A 12 21.17 -16.76 -16.87
C LEU A 12 22.38 -17.46 -17.47
N THR A 13 23.40 -17.75 -16.67
CA THR A 13 24.74 -18.12 -17.16
C THR A 13 25.07 -19.59 -16.93
N ALA A 14 24.60 -20.17 -15.83
CA ALA A 14 25.10 -21.46 -15.37
C ALA A 14 24.38 -22.67 -15.99
N GLY A 15 23.30 -22.46 -16.77
CA GLY A 15 22.66 -23.47 -17.62
C GLY A 15 22.02 -24.68 -16.91
N HIS A 16 22.14 -24.79 -15.59
CA HIS A 16 21.65 -25.91 -14.79
C HIS A 16 20.27 -25.66 -14.15
N ILE A 17 19.77 -24.42 -14.20
CA ILE A 17 18.46 -24.06 -13.67
C ILE A 17 17.46 -24.00 -14.83
N CYS A 18 16.55 -24.98 -14.87
CA CYS A 18 15.48 -25.01 -15.88
C CYS A 18 14.30 -24.07 -15.55
N GLN A 19 14.04 -23.83 -14.26
CA GLN A 19 12.91 -23.03 -13.79
C GLN A 19 13.20 -22.43 -12.41
N LEU A 20 12.80 -21.18 -12.20
CA LEU A 20 12.88 -20.50 -10.91
C LEU A 20 11.51 -19.92 -10.53
N PHE A 21 11.09 -20.18 -9.30
CA PHE A 21 9.97 -19.52 -8.66
C PHE A 21 10.49 -18.65 -7.51
N LEU A 22 10.31 -17.34 -7.61
CA LEU A 22 10.64 -16.40 -6.54
C LEU A 22 9.35 -15.89 -5.90
N MET A 23 9.12 -16.29 -4.65
CA MET A 23 8.02 -15.78 -3.84
C MET A 23 8.56 -14.73 -2.87
N THR A 24 7.94 -13.54 -2.84
CA THR A 24 8.37 -12.47 -1.96
C THR A 24 7.21 -11.59 -1.53
N HIS A 25 7.26 -11.11 -0.30
CA HIS A 25 6.41 -10.02 0.21
C HIS A 25 7.13 -8.66 0.11
N ASN A 26 8.39 -8.64 -0.32
CA ASN A 26 9.19 -7.43 -0.44
C ASN A 26 8.99 -6.81 -1.83
N PHE A 27 8.24 -5.72 -1.88
CA PHE A 27 7.96 -4.99 -3.11
C PHE A 27 9.22 -4.48 -3.83
N GLU A 28 10.28 -4.10 -3.09
CA GLU A 28 11.51 -3.60 -3.70
C GLU A 28 12.28 -4.72 -4.41
N LEU A 29 12.33 -5.90 -3.81
CA LEU A 29 12.89 -7.08 -4.47
C LEU A 29 12.08 -7.43 -5.72
N PHE A 30 10.75 -7.46 -5.60
CA PHE A 30 9.86 -7.67 -6.74
C PHE A 30 10.15 -6.67 -7.87
N ARG A 31 10.22 -5.37 -7.55
CA ARG A 31 10.44 -4.29 -8.50
C ARG A 31 11.77 -4.45 -9.24
N GLN A 32 12.84 -4.80 -8.53
CA GLN A 32 14.15 -5.04 -9.12
C GLN A 32 14.10 -6.20 -10.13
N TRP A 33 13.47 -7.31 -9.74
CA TRP A 33 13.30 -8.48 -10.61
C TRP A 33 12.41 -8.17 -11.82
N ASP A 34 11.35 -7.39 -11.64
CA ASP A 34 10.48 -6.97 -12.74
C ASP A 34 11.25 -6.15 -13.80
N ILE A 35 12.11 -5.25 -13.35
CA ILE A 35 12.97 -4.45 -14.23
C ILE A 35 14.00 -5.33 -14.95
N GLN A 36 14.64 -6.25 -14.23
CA GLN A 36 15.60 -7.19 -14.80
C GLN A 36 14.96 -8.10 -15.86
N LEU A 37 13.78 -8.66 -15.57
CA LEU A 37 12.99 -9.45 -16.51
C LEU A 37 12.63 -8.64 -17.76
N GLN A 38 12.29 -7.36 -17.62
CA GLN A 38 12.04 -6.48 -18.76
C GLN A 38 13.28 -6.28 -19.65
N GLY A 39 14.47 -6.15 -19.05
CA GLY A 39 15.73 -6.03 -19.77
C GLY A 39 16.18 -7.33 -20.43
N ALA A 40 15.86 -8.48 -19.83
CA ALA A 40 16.30 -9.80 -20.26
C ALA A 40 15.26 -10.59 -21.08
N LYS A 41 14.16 -9.97 -21.54
CA LYS A 41 13.09 -10.65 -22.30
C LYS A 41 13.56 -11.44 -23.52
N LYS A 42 14.72 -11.07 -24.10
CA LYS A 42 15.33 -11.79 -25.23
C LYS A 42 15.96 -13.12 -24.82
N TYR A 43 16.33 -13.27 -23.56
CA TYR A 43 17.08 -14.40 -23.02
C TYR A 43 16.24 -15.27 -22.08
N VAL A 44 15.27 -14.66 -21.37
CA VAL A 44 14.41 -15.34 -20.40
C VAL A 44 12.95 -15.01 -20.65
N LYS A 45 12.12 -16.06 -20.68
CA LYS A 45 10.66 -15.93 -20.58
C LYS A 45 10.28 -15.94 -19.11
N GLY A 46 9.88 -14.79 -18.59
CA GLY A 46 9.42 -14.65 -17.21
C GLY A 46 8.05 -14.00 -17.14
N CYS A 47 7.27 -14.43 -16.15
CA CYS A 47 5.97 -13.86 -15.81
C CYS A 47 5.99 -13.42 -14.34
N THR A 48 5.21 -12.39 -14.05
CA THR A 48 5.07 -11.83 -12.70
C THR A 48 3.62 -11.95 -12.25
N TYR A 49 3.45 -12.26 -10.97
CA TYR A 49 2.15 -12.54 -10.39
C TYR A 49 2.03 -11.91 -9.01
N GLU A 50 0.79 -11.65 -8.61
CA GLU A 50 0.41 -11.25 -7.25
C GLU A 50 -0.45 -12.35 -6.64
N ILE A 51 -0.26 -12.58 -5.34
CA ILE A 51 -1.05 -13.51 -4.54
C ILE A 51 -2.06 -12.70 -3.73
N LEU A 52 -3.33 -12.92 -3.99
CA LEU A 52 -4.44 -12.23 -3.34
C LEU A 52 -5.32 -13.20 -2.57
N SER A 53 -6.07 -12.66 -1.61
CA SER A 53 -7.13 -13.39 -0.92
C SER A 53 -8.45 -13.20 -1.67
N ARG A 54 -9.22 -14.26 -1.84
CA ARG A 54 -10.60 -14.19 -2.35
C ARG A 54 -11.52 -14.90 -1.37
N HIS A 55 -12.67 -14.30 -1.12
CA HIS A 55 -13.73 -14.89 -0.31
C HIS A 55 -14.79 -15.50 -1.22
N ARG A 56 -15.09 -16.79 -1.01
CA ARG A 56 -16.10 -17.53 -1.77
C ARG A 56 -17.14 -18.15 -0.83
N PRO A 57 -18.44 -17.95 -1.09
CA PRO A 57 -19.48 -18.64 -0.33
C PRO A 57 -19.51 -20.12 -0.74
N VAL A 58 -19.41 -21.02 0.24
CA VAL A 58 -19.50 -22.47 0.07
C VAL A 58 -20.42 -23.02 1.15
N LYS A 59 -21.57 -23.58 0.76
CA LYS A 59 -22.56 -24.18 1.68
C LYS A 59 -22.99 -23.26 2.85
N GLY A 60 -23.07 -21.95 2.61
CA GLY A 60 -23.47 -20.97 3.63
C GLY A 60 -22.33 -20.42 4.48
N GLU A 61 -21.11 -20.95 4.34
CA GLU A 61 -19.91 -20.42 4.98
C GLU A 61 -19.06 -19.64 3.97
N ILE A 62 -18.37 -18.60 4.43
CA ILE A 62 -17.44 -17.85 3.60
C ILE A 62 -16.04 -18.43 3.81
N ILE A 63 -15.47 -18.99 2.74
CA ILE A 63 -14.13 -19.57 2.75
C ILE A 63 -13.16 -18.62 2.05
N ARG A 64 -11.99 -18.41 2.66
CA ARG A 64 -10.87 -17.66 2.07
C ARG A 64 -10.02 -18.61 1.23
N GLU A 65 -9.84 -18.28 -0.05
CA GLU A 65 -8.97 -19.01 -0.99
C GLU A 65 -7.87 -18.09 -1.55
N PRO A 66 -6.62 -18.58 -1.69
CA PRO A 66 -5.56 -17.83 -2.33
C PRO A 66 -5.75 -17.84 -3.86
N VAL A 67 -5.44 -16.70 -4.49
CA VAL A 67 -5.54 -16.52 -5.93
C VAL A 67 -4.25 -15.94 -6.45
N ILE A 68 -3.71 -16.56 -7.49
CA ILE A 68 -2.58 -16.03 -8.26
C ILE A 68 -3.14 -15.29 -9.47
N LYS A 69 -2.81 -13.99 -9.60
CA LYS A 69 -3.19 -13.18 -10.76
C LYS A 69 -1.97 -12.64 -11.46
N ASN A 70 -2.05 -12.52 -12.79
CA ASN A 70 -1.04 -11.80 -13.57
C ASN A 70 -0.94 -10.36 -13.06
N TRP A 71 0.26 -9.95 -12.69
CA TRP A 71 0.48 -8.63 -12.13
C TRP A 71 1.92 -8.18 -12.41
N PRO A 72 2.17 -6.94 -12.86
CA PRO A 72 1.22 -5.86 -13.14
C PRO A 72 0.22 -6.18 -14.27
N PRO A 73 -1.04 -5.72 -14.17
CA PRO A 73 -2.11 -6.07 -15.12
C PRO A 73 -1.92 -5.45 -16.50
N ASN A 74 -1.25 -4.29 -16.59
CA ASN A 74 -0.93 -3.65 -17.86
C ASN A 74 0.35 -2.79 -17.76
N ARG A 75 0.81 -2.27 -18.90
CA ARG A 75 2.03 -1.45 -18.99
C ARG A 75 1.95 -0.14 -18.21
N ALA A 76 0.76 0.47 -18.10
CA ALA A 76 0.57 1.72 -17.38
C ALA A 76 0.76 1.52 -15.88
N VAL A 77 0.10 0.50 -15.29
CA VAL A 77 0.28 0.17 -13.86
C VAL A 77 1.73 -0.25 -13.59
N ARG A 78 2.34 -1.05 -14.48
CA ARG A 78 3.76 -1.43 -14.40
C ARG A 78 4.72 -0.23 -14.34
N LYS A 79 4.45 0.85 -15.09
CA LYS A 79 5.27 2.07 -15.05
C LYS A 79 5.14 2.79 -13.71
N LYS A 80 3.93 2.83 -13.14
CA LYS A 80 3.61 3.45 -11.84
C LYS A 80 4.24 2.69 -10.67
N MET A 81 4.32 1.37 -10.77
CA MET A 81 4.99 0.50 -9.78
C MET A 81 6.52 0.64 -9.70
N ARG A 82 7.14 1.52 -10.50
CA ARG A 82 8.57 1.82 -10.33
C ARG A 82 8.87 2.61 -9.05
N SER A 83 7.83 3.11 -8.38
CA SER A 83 7.90 3.80 -7.11
C SER A 83 7.04 3.07 -6.08
N ASN A 84 7.65 2.68 -4.97
CA ASN A 84 6.93 2.09 -3.83
C ASN A 84 5.82 3.02 -3.31
N TYR A 85 6.04 4.33 -3.35
CA TYR A 85 5.04 5.33 -2.95
C TYR A 85 3.76 5.28 -3.79
N HIS A 86 3.86 5.46 -5.12
CA HIS A 86 2.73 5.33 -6.05
C HIS A 86 2.03 3.97 -5.97
N HIS A 87 2.79 2.88 -5.79
CA HIS A 87 2.21 1.56 -5.60
C HIS A 87 1.40 1.47 -4.31
N GLY A 88 1.96 1.92 -3.19
CA GLY A 88 1.23 1.96 -1.92
C GLY A 88 -0.03 2.82 -2.00
N PHE A 89 0.05 3.97 -2.67
CA PHE A 89 -1.12 4.83 -2.90
C PHE A 89 -2.23 4.11 -3.69
N MET A 90 -1.87 3.42 -4.79
CA MET A 90 -2.83 2.61 -5.56
C MET A 90 -3.47 1.51 -4.70
N LEU A 91 -2.70 0.83 -3.85
CA LEU A 91 -3.22 -0.21 -2.97
C LEU A 91 -4.24 0.33 -1.96
N LEU A 92 -4.00 1.52 -1.38
CA LEU A 92 -4.95 2.16 -0.48
C LEU A 92 -6.24 2.55 -1.18
N GLU A 93 -6.14 3.00 -2.43
CA GLU A 93 -7.30 3.34 -3.24
C GLU A 93 -8.12 2.08 -3.57
N GLU A 94 -7.47 1.00 -4.01
CA GLU A 94 -8.13 -0.27 -4.30
C GLU A 94 -8.80 -0.86 -3.05
N ALA A 95 -8.17 -0.71 -1.88
CA ALA A 95 -8.75 -1.07 -0.59
C ALA A 95 -10.04 -0.29 -0.31
N LYS A 96 -9.98 1.05 -0.40
CA LYS A 96 -11.13 1.91 -0.17
C LYS A 96 -12.26 1.58 -1.15
N ARG A 97 -11.95 1.47 -2.44
CA ARG A 97 -12.92 1.09 -3.47
C ARG A 97 -13.57 -0.26 -3.19
N SER A 98 -12.80 -1.24 -2.74
CA SER A 98 -13.31 -2.57 -2.39
C SER A 98 -14.26 -2.51 -1.20
N LEU A 99 -13.93 -1.73 -0.17
CA LEU A 99 -14.81 -1.50 0.97
C LEU A 99 -16.09 -0.76 0.57
N ASP A 100 -16.00 0.22 -0.33
CA ASP A 100 -17.17 1.00 -0.79
C ASP A 100 -18.12 0.14 -1.66
N GLN A 101 -17.58 -0.81 -2.45
CA GLN A 101 -18.38 -1.68 -3.32
C GLN A 101 -18.93 -2.93 -2.61
N LYS A 102 -18.17 -3.53 -1.69
CA LYS A 102 -18.48 -4.80 -1.04
C LYS A 102 -18.14 -4.73 0.43
N ASP A 103 -19.02 -4.07 1.17
CA ASP A 103 -18.86 -3.85 2.60
C ASP A 103 -19.31 -5.07 3.41
N ASN A 104 -18.50 -6.13 3.37
CA ASN A 104 -18.69 -7.33 4.20
C ASN A 104 -17.57 -7.48 5.24
N MET A 105 -17.82 -8.30 6.25
CA MET A 105 -16.91 -8.52 7.37
C MET A 105 -15.52 -8.95 6.88
N GLU A 106 -15.45 -9.80 5.86
CA GLU A 106 -14.21 -10.36 5.35
C GLU A 106 -13.35 -9.31 4.63
N THR A 107 -13.97 -8.44 3.84
CA THR A 107 -13.27 -7.33 3.17
C THR A 107 -12.78 -6.31 4.20
N ARG A 108 -13.57 -6.07 5.27
CA ARG A 108 -13.15 -5.22 6.40
C ARG A 108 -11.97 -5.82 7.17
N LEU A 109 -11.99 -7.12 7.44
CA LEU A 109 -10.91 -7.85 8.13
C LEU A 109 -9.62 -7.89 7.31
N ASP A 110 -9.69 -8.23 6.02
CA ASP A 110 -8.54 -8.18 5.12
C ASP A 110 -7.95 -6.77 5.08
N ALA A 111 -8.82 -5.75 4.99
CA ALA A 111 -8.36 -4.38 4.92
C ALA A 111 -7.71 -3.91 6.22
N GLN A 112 -8.28 -4.29 7.36
CA GLN A 112 -7.74 -4.00 8.68
C GLN A 112 -6.36 -4.61 8.86
N LEU A 113 -6.13 -5.84 8.39
CA LEU A 113 -4.85 -6.54 8.57
C LEU A 113 -3.74 -5.99 7.65
N LEU A 114 -4.08 -5.56 6.44
CA LEU A 114 -3.08 -5.23 5.41
C LEU A 114 -2.77 -3.75 5.31
N PHE A 115 -3.78 -2.88 5.36
CA PHE A 115 -3.62 -1.49 4.94
C PHE A 115 -3.09 -0.50 5.99
N PRO A 116 -3.12 -0.73 7.33
CA PRO A 116 -2.43 0.15 8.26
C PRO A 116 -0.94 0.33 7.94
N ASN A 117 -0.23 -0.76 7.63
CA ASN A 117 1.18 -0.73 7.29
C ASN A 117 1.45 -0.09 5.93
N VAL A 118 0.57 -0.31 4.95
CA VAL A 118 0.66 0.36 3.64
C VAL A 118 0.43 1.87 3.80
N ALA A 119 -0.61 2.26 4.54
CA ALA A 119 -0.97 3.65 4.80
C ALA A 119 0.16 4.38 5.54
N ARG A 120 0.79 3.71 6.50
CA ARG A 120 1.91 4.27 7.26
C ARG A 120 3.08 4.60 6.34
N ARG A 121 3.49 3.65 5.49
CA ARG A 121 4.60 3.85 4.53
C ARG A 121 4.31 4.96 3.52
N VAL A 122 3.06 5.06 3.05
CA VAL A 122 2.61 6.15 2.17
C VAL A 122 2.72 7.49 2.90
N LEU A 123 2.19 7.59 4.12
CA LEU A 123 2.24 8.83 4.89
C LEU A 123 3.64 9.21 5.34
N GLU A 124 4.49 8.25 5.73
CA GLU A 124 5.91 8.50 6.04
C GLU A 124 6.62 9.12 4.83
N THR A 125 6.39 8.58 3.63
CA THR A 125 7.00 9.12 2.41
C THR A 125 6.45 10.52 2.09
N PHE A 126 5.14 10.72 2.20
CA PHE A 126 4.49 12.00 1.98
C PHE A 126 5.01 13.08 2.96
N LEU A 127 5.04 12.76 4.25
CA LEU A 127 5.50 13.66 5.30
C LEU A 127 7.01 13.95 5.20
N ALA A 128 7.82 13.00 4.74
CA ALA A 128 9.24 13.25 4.49
C ALA A 128 9.47 14.35 3.45
N PHE A 129 8.58 14.47 2.45
CA PHE A 129 8.62 15.58 1.49
C PHE A 129 8.09 16.89 2.07
N LYS A 130 7.00 16.84 2.86
CA LYS A 130 6.35 18.04 3.40
C LYS A 130 7.06 18.63 4.62
N ILE A 131 7.66 17.78 5.46
CA ILE A 131 8.32 18.15 6.72
C ILE A 131 9.69 17.45 6.80
N PRO A 132 10.67 17.87 5.97
CA PRO A 132 11.97 17.20 5.88
C PRO A 132 12.77 17.20 7.20
N SER A 133 12.51 18.16 8.09
CA SER A 133 13.16 18.26 9.39
C SER A 133 12.83 17.10 10.34
N MET A 134 11.77 16.34 10.07
CA MET A 134 11.26 15.25 10.92
C MET A 134 11.43 13.86 10.29
N VAL A 135 12.22 13.74 9.22
CA VAL A 135 12.51 12.46 8.56
C VAL A 135 13.04 11.45 9.58
N GLY A 136 12.45 10.25 9.58
CA GLY A 136 12.76 9.18 10.54
C GLY A 136 12.01 9.28 11.88
N ASN A 137 11.29 10.38 12.13
CA ASN A 137 10.41 10.54 13.29
C ASN A 137 8.96 10.70 12.83
N PHE A 138 8.25 9.59 12.65
CA PHE A 138 6.87 9.59 12.17
C PHE A 138 5.92 10.33 13.11
N ASP A 139 5.98 10.06 14.42
CA ASP A 139 5.08 10.68 15.40
C ASP A 139 5.29 12.18 15.49
N GLY A 140 6.55 12.62 15.41
CA GLY A 140 6.90 14.02 15.34
C GLY A 140 6.41 14.68 14.04
N SER A 141 6.53 13.99 12.90
CA SER A 141 6.00 14.46 11.62
C SER A 141 4.47 14.61 11.66
N MET A 142 3.74 13.65 12.24
CA MET A 142 2.30 13.73 12.41
C MET A 142 1.87 14.89 13.31
N ARG A 143 2.60 15.15 14.40
CA ARG A 143 2.34 16.30 15.30
C ARG A 143 2.53 17.62 14.58
N GLU A 144 3.66 17.80 13.88
CA GLU A 144 3.91 19.07 13.16
C GLU A 144 2.92 19.26 12.02
N ALA A 145 2.54 18.20 11.31
CA ALA A 145 1.47 18.24 10.32
C ALA A 145 0.13 18.71 10.92
N GLY A 146 -0.24 18.20 12.10
CA GLY A 146 -1.41 18.71 12.83
C GLY A 146 -1.32 20.20 13.16
N ASN A 147 -0.17 20.64 13.67
CA ASN A 147 0.07 22.06 13.97
C ASN A 147 -0.04 22.95 12.71
N LEU A 148 0.45 22.46 11.56
CA LEU A 148 0.34 23.17 10.28
C LEU A 148 -1.13 23.33 9.87
N LEU A 149 -1.92 22.28 9.97
CA LEU A 149 -3.36 22.33 9.69
C LEU A 149 -4.10 23.31 10.61
N GLU A 150 -3.76 23.32 11.91
CA GLU A 150 -4.33 24.28 12.87
C GLU A 150 -3.98 25.72 12.52
N ARG A 151 -2.71 25.99 12.16
CA ARG A 151 -2.25 27.32 11.72
C ARG A 151 -2.95 27.78 10.44
N GLN A 152 -3.34 26.84 9.58
CA GLN A 152 -4.12 27.09 8.36
C GLN A 152 -5.63 27.23 8.63
N GLY A 153 -6.09 27.09 9.88
CA GLY A 153 -7.48 27.24 10.26
C GLY A 153 -8.36 26.01 10.02
N TYR A 154 -7.77 24.83 9.76
CA TYR A 154 -8.50 23.59 9.55
C TYR A 154 -9.23 23.16 10.83
N GLN A 155 -10.56 23.12 10.78
CA GLN A 155 -11.38 22.72 11.92
C GLN A 155 -11.24 21.21 12.16
N GLY A 156 -10.93 20.81 13.39
CA GLY A 156 -10.77 19.39 13.74
C GLY A 156 -9.42 18.77 13.35
N ALA A 157 -8.39 19.57 13.04
CA ALA A 157 -7.05 19.09 12.69
C ALA A 157 -6.49 18.06 13.69
N ASN A 158 -6.63 18.31 14.99
CA ASN A 158 -6.23 17.36 16.03
C ASN A 158 -7.01 16.05 16.00
N ALA A 159 -8.31 16.10 15.75
CA ALA A 159 -9.15 14.89 15.68
C ALA A 159 -8.77 14.05 14.45
N LEU A 160 -8.58 14.69 13.29
CA LEU A 160 -8.12 14.02 12.07
C LEU A 160 -6.75 13.38 12.27
N ARG A 161 -5.78 14.13 12.81
CA ARG A 161 -4.45 13.62 13.13
C ARG A 161 -4.53 12.41 14.07
N LEU A 162 -5.24 12.51 15.19
CA LEU A 162 -5.34 11.43 16.18
C LEU A 162 -5.99 10.19 15.60
N ARG A 163 -7.07 10.35 14.83
CA ARG A 163 -7.75 9.23 14.14
C ARG A 163 -6.81 8.52 13.17
N THR A 164 -6.12 9.29 12.33
CA THR A 164 -5.16 8.76 11.36
C THR A 164 -3.98 8.08 12.07
N THR A 165 -3.36 8.73 13.06
CA THR A 165 -2.26 8.14 13.86
C THR A 165 -2.68 6.83 14.54
N ARG A 166 -3.86 6.79 15.17
CA ARG A 166 -4.39 5.57 15.80
C ARG A 166 -4.54 4.44 14.80
N PHE A 167 -5.05 4.73 13.60
CA PHE A 167 -5.19 3.72 12.56
C PHE A 167 -3.84 3.10 12.16
N LEU A 168 -2.83 3.96 12.00
CA LEU A 168 -1.51 3.56 11.52
C LEU A 168 -0.69 2.81 12.56
N HIS A 169 -0.93 3.05 13.85
CA HIS A 169 -0.24 2.34 14.93
C HIS A 169 -0.84 0.98 15.25
N ALA A 170 -2.07 0.68 14.81
CA ALA A 170 -2.75 -0.55 15.20
C ALA A 170 -2.02 -1.83 14.81
N LEU A 171 -1.14 -1.78 13.80
CA LEU A 171 -0.32 -2.92 13.37
C LEU A 171 1.16 -2.53 13.16
N SER A 172 1.61 -1.37 13.64
CA SER A 172 2.97 -0.87 13.37
C SER A 172 4.04 -1.39 14.34
N HIS A 173 3.65 -2.07 15.42
CA HIS A 173 4.56 -2.54 16.47
C HIS A 173 4.50 -4.05 16.73
N ASP A 174 3.71 -4.80 15.95
CA ASP A 174 3.54 -6.23 16.18
C ASP A 174 4.62 -7.05 15.46
N ASP A 175 5.74 -7.26 16.16
CA ASP A 175 6.57 -8.46 16.01
C ASP A 175 5.88 -9.70 16.64
N THR A 176 4.73 -9.51 17.28
CA THR A 176 3.89 -10.53 17.91
C THR A 176 2.52 -10.63 17.23
N PRO A 177 2.01 -11.82 16.90
CA PRO A 177 0.70 -12.02 16.27
C PRO A 177 -0.49 -11.79 17.23
N GLU A 178 -0.32 -11.00 18.30
CA GLU A 178 -1.36 -10.70 19.28
C GLU A 178 -2.03 -9.37 18.95
N SER A 179 -3.17 -9.45 18.27
CA SER A 179 -4.03 -8.31 17.90
C SER A 179 -4.65 -7.62 19.12
N GLY A 180 -3.86 -6.89 19.92
CA GLY A 180 -4.32 -6.16 21.09
C GLY A 180 -4.93 -4.79 20.78
N ALA A 181 -4.55 -4.17 19.66
CA ALA A 181 -5.11 -2.89 19.21
C ALA A 181 -6.16 -3.13 18.10
N VAL A 182 -7.32 -3.61 18.50
CA VAL A 182 -8.42 -3.94 17.59
C VAL A 182 -9.12 -2.65 17.17
N ILE A 183 -8.66 -2.04 16.07
CA ILE A 183 -9.56 -1.19 15.28
C ILE A 183 -10.75 -2.06 14.94
N GLN A 184 -11.97 -1.61 15.20
CA GLN A 184 -13.11 -2.41 14.77
C GLN A 184 -13.11 -2.48 13.24
N PRO A 185 -13.36 -3.65 12.63
CA PRO A 185 -13.39 -3.78 11.17
C PRO A 185 -14.25 -2.68 10.51
N ASP A 186 -15.31 -2.27 11.18
CA ASP A 186 -16.27 -1.23 10.80
C ASP A 186 -15.64 0.18 10.74
N GLU A 187 -14.58 0.45 11.51
CA GLU A 187 -13.85 1.72 11.49
C GLU A 187 -12.81 1.79 10.36
N THR A 188 -12.45 0.65 9.74
CA THR A 188 -11.36 0.56 8.75
C THR A 188 -11.61 1.44 7.54
N ARG A 189 -12.84 1.42 7.00
CA ARG A 189 -13.22 2.28 5.85
C ARG A 189 -12.99 3.75 6.18
N ALA A 190 -13.53 4.16 7.32
CA ALA A 190 -13.55 5.56 7.70
C ALA A 190 -12.15 6.04 8.15
N ALA A 191 -11.29 5.13 8.60
CA ALA A 191 -9.89 5.40 8.84
C ALA A 191 -9.06 5.53 7.54
N LEU A 192 -9.32 4.72 6.52
CA LEU A 192 -8.71 4.90 5.19
C LEU A 192 -9.13 6.23 4.55
N ALA A 193 -10.41 6.61 4.68
CA ALA A 193 -10.87 7.93 4.25
C ALA A 193 -10.11 9.06 4.99
N ALA A 194 -9.90 8.93 6.30
CA ALA A 194 -9.14 9.89 7.09
C ALA A 194 -7.67 10.03 6.64
N VAL A 195 -7.05 8.97 6.11
CA VAL A 195 -5.70 9.05 5.52
C VAL A 195 -5.70 9.95 4.27
N PHE A 196 -6.65 9.75 3.35
CA PHE A 196 -6.77 10.60 2.15
C PHE A 196 -7.15 12.03 2.50
N GLU A 197 -8.08 12.22 3.43
CA GLU A 197 -8.47 13.55 3.94
C GLU A 197 -7.27 14.28 4.53
N PHE A 198 -6.46 13.60 5.35
CA PHE A 198 -5.27 14.17 5.96
C PHE A 198 -4.22 14.59 4.93
N MET A 199 -3.96 13.75 3.92
CA MET A 199 -3.07 14.10 2.81
C MET A 199 -3.58 15.32 2.04
N ASN A 200 -4.87 15.34 1.70
CA ASN A 200 -5.48 16.43 0.95
C ASN A 200 -5.50 17.75 1.74
N ALA A 201 -5.77 17.71 3.04
CA ALA A 201 -5.79 18.89 3.89
C ALA A 201 -4.39 19.53 4.00
N LEU A 202 -3.33 18.71 4.02
CA LEU A 202 -1.94 19.17 4.10
C LEU A 202 -1.38 19.65 2.77
N ASP A 203 -1.74 18.98 1.68
CA ASP A 203 -1.28 19.30 0.34
C ASP A 203 -2.27 18.79 -0.71
N SER A 204 -3.24 19.63 -1.05
CA SER A 204 -4.24 19.29 -2.06
C SER A 204 -3.64 19.18 -3.46
N GLU A 205 -2.60 19.95 -3.78
CA GLU A 205 -1.95 19.97 -5.09
C GLU A 205 -1.14 18.69 -5.34
N HIS A 206 -0.39 18.24 -4.33
CA HIS A 206 0.30 16.95 -4.40
C HIS A 206 -0.71 15.78 -4.52
N MET A 207 -1.84 15.89 -3.84
CA MET A 207 -2.94 14.92 -3.96
C MET A 207 -3.51 14.92 -5.39
N ASP A 208 -3.75 16.08 -5.99
CA ASP A 208 -4.20 16.19 -7.38
C ASP A 208 -3.20 15.53 -8.35
N GLY A 209 -1.90 15.84 -8.21
CA GLY A 209 -0.86 15.23 -9.04
C GLY A 209 -0.78 13.70 -8.91
N LEU A 210 -1.01 13.15 -7.71
CA LEU A 210 -1.09 11.70 -7.51
C LEU A 210 -2.30 11.09 -8.23
N CYS A 211 -3.47 11.72 -8.09
CA CYS A 211 -4.67 11.28 -8.79
C CYS A 211 -4.49 11.33 -10.31
N ASP A 212 -3.90 12.39 -10.85
CA ASP A 212 -3.65 12.55 -12.30
C ASP A 212 -2.71 11.47 -12.84
N VAL A 213 -1.57 11.26 -12.15
CA VAL A 213 -0.62 10.21 -12.54
C VAL A 213 -1.30 8.85 -12.53
N LEU A 214 -2.15 8.59 -11.53
CA LEU A 214 -2.79 7.30 -11.34
C LEU A 214 -4.08 7.12 -12.15
N GLY A 215 -4.67 8.20 -12.68
CA GLY A 215 -5.96 8.20 -13.37
C GLY A 215 -7.13 7.95 -12.41
N LEU A 216 -7.08 8.56 -11.21
CA LEU A 216 -8.04 8.38 -10.13
C LEU A 216 -8.92 9.63 -9.98
N ASP A 217 -10.16 9.44 -9.55
CA ASP A 217 -11.03 10.56 -9.18
C ASP A 217 -10.86 10.88 -7.68
N LYS A 218 -10.29 12.06 -7.39
CA LYS A 218 -10.06 12.55 -6.03
C LYS A 218 -11.34 12.59 -5.19
N ALA A 219 -12.49 12.91 -5.78
CA ALA A 219 -13.75 13.01 -5.04
C ALA A 219 -14.15 11.65 -4.42
N THR A 220 -13.87 10.56 -5.13
CA THR A 220 -14.15 9.21 -4.62
C THR A 220 -13.31 8.86 -3.40
N LEU A 221 -12.09 9.39 -3.29
CA LEU A 221 -11.17 9.12 -2.19
C LEU A 221 -11.56 9.85 -0.90
N LEU A 222 -12.18 11.02 -1.04
CA LEU A 222 -12.56 11.89 0.09
C LEU A 222 -13.96 11.60 0.63
N THR A 223 -14.74 10.75 -0.03
CA THR A 223 -16.05 10.32 0.46
C THR A 223 -15.89 9.36 1.64
N SER A 224 -16.56 9.65 2.77
CA SER A 224 -16.58 8.78 3.96
C SER A 224 -17.56 7.61 3.84
#